data_AF-A0A0H4NYX4-F1
#
_entry.id   AF-A0A0H4NYX4-F1
#
_cell.length_a   1.000
_cell.length_b   1.000
_cell.length_c   1.000
_cell.angle_alpha   90.00
_cell.angle_beta   90.00
_cell.angle_gamma   90.00
#
_symmetry.space_group_name_H-M   'P 1'
#
loop_
_entity.id
_entity.type
_entity.pdbx_description
1 polymer ?
#
loop_
_entity_poly.entity_id
_entity_poly.type
_entity_poly.pdbx_seq_one_letter_code
_entity_poly.pdbx_strand_id
1 'polypeptide(L)'
;LEFYGPTRFMWDCGYFTQDIQPRVQAYIDLSKSLSKEAWTQVPDKLVFYDYLGSNPAKGGLFSSPLLKGDGLVQAWLGYANFDIVMLTLISVRRMPAFFETFPVLLLDISGTLRANISPLERSQAIANIEQVPVSAYISGGILNGIEYTSPSLIKSSARKAQFGELLVLRKATCGSDGVFRTSPRGW
;
A
#
# COMPACT_ATOMS: atom_id res chain seq x y z
N LEU A 1 16.17 8.89 10.33
CA LEU A 1 14.92 8.10 10.19
C LEU A 1 14.51 7.47 11.51
N GLU A 2 15.42 6.78 12.19
CA GLU A 2 15.07 5.87 13.28
C GLU A 2 14.58 6.57 14.56
N PHE A 3 15.05 7.78 14.83
CA PHE A 3 14.61 8.55 16.01
C PHE A 3 13.33 9.36 15.80
N TYR A 4 13.13 9.94 14.61
CA TYR A 4 12.07 10.91 14.35
C TYR A 4 11.11 10.51 13.21
N GLY A 5 11.28 9.35 12.59
CA GLY A 5 10.52 8.92 11.43
C GLY A 5 10.99 9.50 10.08
N PRO A 6 10.32 9.09 8.97
CA PRO A 6 10.58 9.55 7.62
C PRO A 6 10.12 10.99 7.38
N THR A 7 10.54 11.57 6.26
CA THR A 7 10.10 12.89 5.82
C THR A 7 8.98 12.75 4.78
N ARG A 8 8.17 13.80 4.61
CA ARG A 8 7.15 13.81 3.56
C ARG A 8 7.70 13.65 2.15
N PHE A 9 8.90 14.16 1.92
CA PHE A 9 9.56 14.12 0.61
C PHE A 9 9.90 12.69 0.20
N MET A 10 10.21 11.82 1.16
CA MET A 10 10.45 10.40 0.88
C MET A 10 9.20 9.71 0.33
N TRP A 11 8.02 10.07 0.83
CA TRP A 11 6.75 9.59 0.27
C TRP A 11 6.44 10.23 -1.08
N ASP A 12 6.54 11.56 -1.17
CA ASP A 12 6.19 12.31 -2.37
C ASP A 12 7.06 11.90 -3.58
N CYS A 13 8.33 11.54 -3.34
CA CYS A 13 9.25 11.03 -4.37
C CYS A 13 9.21 9.50 -4.56
N GLY A 14 8.47 8.75 -3.75
CA GLY A 14 8.49 7.28 -3.77
C GLY A 14 9.87 6.68 -3.44
N TYR A 15 10.62 7.31 -2.54
CA TYR A 15 12.02 6.99 -2.23
C TYR A 15 12.21 5.53 -1.80
N PHE A 16 11.37 5.04 -0.88
CA PHE A 16 11.49 3.66 -0.38
C PHE A 16 11.06 2.64 -1.44
N THR A 17 10.01 2.92 -2.22
CA THR A 17 9.63 2.07 -3.35
C THR A 17 10.78 1.97 -4.37
N GLN A 18 11.45 3.09 -4.67
CA GLN A 18 12.61 3.12 -5.58
C GLN A 18 13.83 2.36 -5.05
N ASP A 19 13.97 2.20 -3.73
CA ASP A 19 15.02 1.36 -3.12
C ASP A 19 14.62 -0.12 -3.07
N ILE A 20 13.36 -0.42 -2.78
CA ILE A 20 12.83 -1.79 -2.67
C ILE A 20 12.81 -2.50 -4.04
N GLN A 21 12.30 -1.83 -5.08
CA GLN A 21 12.08 -2.48 -6.38
C GLN A 21 13.38 -3.01 -7.03
N PRO A 22 14.49 -2.25 -7.09
CA PRO A 22 15.75 -2.76 -7.62
C PRO A 22 16.35 -3.89 -6.79
N ARG A 23 16.18 -3.87 -5.46
CA ARG A 23 16.64 -4.97 -4.58
C ARG A 23 15.89 -6.26 -4.91
N VAL A 24 14.57 -6.19 -5.01
CA VAL A 24 13.73 -7.34 -5.38
C VAL A 24 14.14 -7.85 -6.76
N GLN A 25 14.35 -6.97 -7.74
CA GLN A 25 14.78 -7.36 -9.08
C GLN A 25 16.16 -8.05 -9.06
N ALA A 26 17.13 -7.51 -8.33
CA ALA A 26 18.46 -8.11 -8.20
C ALA A 26 18.40 -9.52 -7.58
N TYR A 27 17.49 -9.75 -6.62
CA TYR A 27 17.26 -11.08 -6.06
C TYR A 27 16.64 -12.03 -7.09
N ILE A 28 15.64 -11.59 -7.86
CA ILE A 28 15.03 -12.39 -8.94
C ILE A 28 16.08 -12.82 -9.96
N ASP A 29 16.93 -11.88 -10.39
CA ASP A 29 17.98 -12.12 -11.38
C ASP A 29 19.05 -13.10 -10.85
N LEU A 30 19.39 -13.01 -9.56
CA LEU A 30 20.41 -13.84 -8.91
C LEU A 30 19.92 -15.27 -8.65
N SER A 31 18.72 -15.45 -8.10
CA SER A 31 18.22 -16.75 -7.66
C SER A 31 17.57 -17.55 -8.78
N LYS A 32 17.25 -16.93 -9.93
CA LYS A 32 16.35 -17.47 -10.96
C LYS A 32 15.02 -17.99 -10.38
N SER A 33 14.66 -17.55 -9.18
CA SER A 33 13.49 -18.05 -8.47
C SER A 33 12.30 -17.13 -8.69
N LEU A 34 11.11 -17.62 -8.38
CA LEU A 34 9.87 -16.89 -8.55
C LEU A 34 9.91 -15.60 -7.74
N SER A 35 9.32 -14.51 -8.27
CA SER A 35 9.21 -13.19 -7.61
C SER A 35 8.78 -13.27 -6.13
N LYS A 36 8.02 -14.31 -5.77
CA LYS A 36 7.56 -14.68 -4.43
C LYS A 36 8.67 -14.75 -3.38
N GLU A 37 9.82 -15.32 -3.73
CA GLU A 37 10.93 -15.52 -2.79
C GLU A 37 11.74 -14.25 -2.62
N ALA A 38 11.88 -13.44 -3.66
CA ALA A 38 12.63 -12.18 -3.61
C ALA A 38 12.01 -11.18 -2.61
N TRP A 39 10.68 -11.13 -2.54
CA TRP A 39 9.98 -10.26 -1.56
C TRP A 39 10.20 -10.67 -0.11
N THR A 40 10.58 -11.93 0.17
CA THR A 40 10.90 -12.37 1.55
C THR A 40 12.25 -11.85 2.04
N GLN A 41 13.13 -11.42 1.14
CA GLN A 41 14.45 -10.87 1.47
C GLN A 41 14.39 -9.37 1.83
N VAL A 42 13.25 -8.71 1.58
CA VAL A 42 13.08 -7.29 1.91
C VAL A 42 12.90 -7.14 3.42
N PRO A 43 13.69 -6.30 4.10
CA PRO A 43 13.53 -6.08 5.54
C PRO A 43 12.18 -5.44 5.87
N ASP A 44 11.45 -5.99 6.84
CA ASP A 44 10.16 -5.46 7.31
C ASP A 44 10.22 -3.98 7.71
N LYS A 45 11.37 -3.53 8.25
CA LYS A 45 11.59 -2.13 8.61
C LYS A 45 11.54 -1.20 7.39
N LEU A 46 12.06 -1.64 6.25
CA LEU A 46 12.08 -0.86 5.01
C LEU A 46 10.67 -0.75 4.44
N VAL A 47 9.95 -1.87 4.42
CA VAL A 47 8.52 -1.95 4.05
C VAL A 47 7.69 -1.00 4.92
N PHE A 48 7.97 -0.93 6.22
CA PHE A 48 7.26 -0.05 7.13
C PHE A 48 7.48 1.45 6.85
N TYR A 49 8.64 1.82 6.29
CA TYR A 49 8.87 3.20 5.86
C TYR A 49 8.10 3.55 4.58
N ASP A 50 7.78 2.58 3.73
CA ASP A 50 6.91 2.76 2.55
C ASP A 50 5.41 2.68 2.91
N TYR A 51 5.03 3.31 4.02
CA TYR A 51 3.66 3.41 4.50
C TYR A 51 3.29 4.87 4.81
N LEU A 52 2.16 5.31 4.28
CA LEU A 52 1.67 6.69 4.38
C LEU A 52 1.41 7.11 5.83
N GLY A 53 1.01 6.18 6.71
CA GLY A 53 0.81 6.50 8.13
C GLY A 53 2.10 6.93 8.83
N SER A 54 3.28 6.57 8.29
CA SER A 54 4.58 7.04 8.79
C SER A 54 4.94 8.45 8.31
N ASN A 55 4.20 9.02 7.35
CA ASN A 55 4.49 10.33 6.77
C ASN A 55 4.09 11.47 7.75
N PRO A 56 5.03 12.34 8.19
CA PRO A 56 4.73 13.42 9.13
C PRO A 56 3.76 14.47 8.57
N ALA A 57 3.56 14.53 7.24
CA ALA A 57 2.58 15.43 6.62
C ALA A 57 1.14 14.90 6.67
N LYS A 58 0.91 13.75 7.30
CA LYS A 58 -0.43 13.27 7.64
C LYS A 58 -0.67 13.47 9.13
N GLY A 59 -1.76 14.13 9.49
CA GLY A 59 -2.10 14.43 10.88
C GLY A 59 -2.99 15.67 10.99
N GLY A 60 -3.32 16.04 12.22
CA GLY A 60 -4.08 17.26 12.51
C GLY A 60 -3.48 18.03 13.69
N LEU A 61 -3.87 19.29 13.85
CA LEU A 61 -3.35 20.15 14.93
C LEU A 61 -3.71 19.63 16.33
N PHE A 62 -4.93 19.12 16.50
CA PHE A 62 -5.43 18.64 17.81
C PHE A 62 -5.29 17.13 17.95
N SER A 63 -4.11 16.61 17.64
CA SER A 63 -3.92 15.19 17.43
C SER A 63 -3.05 14.54 18.51
N SER A 64 -3.37 13.30 18.86
CA SER A 64 -2.70 12.55 19.92
C SER A 64 -1.54 11.70 19.35
N PRO A 65 -0.83 10.88 20.15
CA PRO A 65 0.29 10.08 19.66
C PRO A 65 -0.05 9.20 18.46
N LEU A 66 0.95 8.93 17.60
CA LEU A 66 0.81 8.15 16.37
C LEU A 66 0.02 6.85 16.54
N LEU A 67 0.35 6.08 17.60
CA LEU A 67 -0.26 4.79 17.92
C LEU A 67 -1.77 4.84 18.17
N LYS A 68 -2.32 6.00 18.55
CA LYS A 68 -3.77 6.19 18.72
C LYS A 68 -4.48 6.45 17.40
N GLY A 69 -3.76 6.61 16.30
CA GLY A 69 -4.33 6.86 14.99
C GLY A 69 -4.74 5.57 14.29
N ASP A 70 -3.86 5.06 13.46
CA ASP A 70 -4.02 3.85 12.68
C ASP A 70 -3.94 2.56 13.52
N GLY A 71 -3.09 2.55 14.55
CA GLY A 71 -2.95 1.50 15.55
C GLY A 71 -1.53 0.95 15.66
N LEU A 72 -1.35 -0.08 16.48
CA LEU A 72 -0.04 -0.74 16.62
C LEU A 72 0.20 -1.68 15.44
N VAL A 73 1.28 -1.48 14.69
CA VAL A 73 1.71 -2.35 13.60
C VAL A 73 2.20 -3.68 14.17
N GLN A 74 1.60 -4.79 13.74
CA GLN A 74 1.97 -6.13 14.18
C GLN A 74 2.88 -6.82 13.18
N ALA A 75 2.55 -6.75 11.89
CA ALA A 75 3.27 -7.45 10.85
C ALA A 75 2.94 -6.93 9.45
N TRP A 76 3.82 -7.25 8.51
CA TRP A 76 3.60 -7.04 7.09
C TRP A 76 2.82 -8.21 6.46
N LEU A 77 1.75 -7.89 5.75
CA LEU A 77 0.93 -8.88 5.06
C LEU A 77 1.59 -9.39 3.77
N GLY A 78 2.36 -8.54 3.11
CA GLY A 78 2.99 -8.83 1.82
C GLY A 78 2.75 -7.71 0.79
N TYR A 79 3.51 -7.77 -0.30
CA TYR A 79 3.38 -6.86 -1.44
C TYR A 79 2.23 -7.32 -2.34
N ALA A 80 1.25 -6.45 -2.59
CA ALA A 80 0.11 -6.76 -3.44
C ALA A 80 0.40 -6.39 -4.90
N ASN A 81 0.51 -7.39 -5.76
CA ASN A 81 0.52 -7.22 -7.21
C ASN A 81 -0.91 -7.33 -7.73
N PHE A 82 -1.27 -6.48 -8.69
CA PHE A 82 -2.57 -6.54 -9.35
C PHE A 82 -2.34 -6.80 -10.83
N ASP A 83 -3.11 -7.73 -11.38
CA ASP A 83 -3.05 -8.10 -12.78
C ASP A 83 -4.44 -8.07 -13.40
N ILE A 84 -4.49 -7.74 -14.69
CA ILE A 84 -5.66 -7.97 -15.54
C ILE A 84 -5.29 -9.07 -16.55
N VAL A 85 -6.30 -9.86 -16.92
CA VAL A 85 -6.25 -10.88 -17.99
C VAL A 85 -5.31 -10.45 -19.13
N MET A 86 -4.34 -11.31 -19.47
CA MET A 86 -3.18 -11.08 -20.34
C MET A 86 -1.94 -10.43 -19.69
N LEU A 87 -1.73 -10.61 -18.38
CA LEU A 87 -0.49 -10.27 -17.66
C LEU A 87 -0.11 -8.78 -17.75
N THR A 88 -1.10 -7.90 -17.94
CA THR A 88 -0.84 -6.47 -17.84
C THR A 88 -0.81 -6.09 -16.37
N LEU A 89 0.41 -5.88 -15.85
CA LEU A 89 0.64 -5.40 -14.50
C LEU A 89 0.01 -4.03 -14.34
N ILE A 90 -0.87 -3.92 -13.35
CA ILE A 90 -1.51 -2.67 -12.96
C ILE A 90 -1.09 -2.32 -11.54
N SER A 91 -0.92 -1.02 -11.32
CA SER A 91 -0.49 -0.47 -10.03
C SER A 91 -1.58 0.40 -9.44
N VAL A 92 -1.69 0.37 -8.11
CA VAL A 92 -2.62 1.25 -7.39
C VAL A 92 -1.97 2.62 -7.26
N ARG A 93 -2.69 3.68 -7.64
CA ARG A 93 -2.23 5.06 -7.42
C ARG A 93 -2.12 5.34 -5.92
N ARG A 94 -0.89 5.57 -5.44
CA ARG A 94 -0.62 5.98 -4.06
C ARG A 94 -1.29 7.33 -3.75
N MET A 95 -1.78 7.47 -2.53
CA MET A 95 -2.43 8.69 -2.06
C MET A 95 -1.40 9.81 -1.77
N PRO A 96 -1.53 10.99 -2.38
CA PRO A 96 -0.70 12.14 -2.02
C PRO A 96 -1.00 12.62 -0.60
N ALA A 97 0.00 13.16 0.09
CA ALA A 97 -0.13 13.57 1.50
C ALA A 97 -1.21 14.64 1.74
N PHE A 98 -1.53 15.47 0.73
CA PHE A 98 -2.51 16.55 0.82
C PHE A 98 -3.95 16.07 1.03
N PHE A 99 -4.32 14.89 0.51
CA PHE A 99 -5.70 14.43 0.55
C PHE A 99 -6.03 13.83 1.92
N GLU A 100 -7.29 13.93 2.35
CA GLU A 100 -7.84 13.14 3.47
C GLU A 100 -8.57 11.88 2.98
N THR A 101 -9.28 12.02 1.86
CA THR A 101 -9.89 10.91 1.13
C THR A 101 -9.38 10.94 -0.30
N PHE A 102 -9.01 9.79 -0.85
CA PHE A 102 -8.55 9.69 -2.23
C PHE A 102 -9.14 8.43 -2.88
N PRO A 103 -9.61 8.51 -4.14
CA PRO A 103 -10.23 7.36 -4.81
C PRO A 103 -9.19 6.28 -5.13
N VAL A 104 -9.64 5.03 -5.17
CA VAL A 104 -8.78 3.91 -5.58
C VAL A 104 -8.79 3.80 -7.09
N LEU A 105 -7.63 4.07 -7.69
CA LEU A 105 -7.38 4.02 -9.13
C LEU A 105 -6.31 2.98 -9.41
N LEU A 106 -6.56 2.09 -10.37
CA LEU A 106 -5.61 1.11 -10.86
C LEU A 106 -5.17 1.54 -12.26
N LEU A 107 -3.89 1.87 -12.37
CA LEU A 107 -3.28 2.42 -13.57
C LEU A 107 -2.35 1.38 -14.20
N ASP A 108 -2.34 1.37 -15.52
CA ASP A 108 -1.33 0.68 -16.33
C ASP A 108 0.03 1.37 -16.20
N ILE A 109 1.10 0.74 -16.71
CA ILE A 109 2.45 1.30 -16.77
C ILE A 109 2.51 2.63 -17.55
N SER A 110 1.59 2.81 -18.52
CA SER A 110 1.43 4.04 -19.29
C SER A 110 0.70 5.16 -18.55
N GLY A 111 0.19 4.90 -17.34
CA GLY A 111 -0.65 5.84 -16.58
C GLY A 111 -2.12 5.86 -17.00
N THR A 112 -2.55 4.96 -17.90
CA THR A 112 -3.95 4.84 -18.32
C THR A 112 -4.78 4.14 -17.24
N LEU A 113 -5.98 4.64 -16.96
CA LEU A 113 -6.90 4.01 -16.01
C LEU A 113 -7.44 2.69 -16.56
N ARG A 114 -7.25 1.59 -15.83
CA ARG A 114 -7.72 0.25 -16.20
C ARG A 114 -8.82 -0.30 -15.31
N ALA A 115 -8.77 0.03 -14.03
CA ALA A 115 -9.83 -0.32 -13.09
C ALA A 115 -9.94 0.72 -11.98
N ASN A 116 -11.10 0.82 -11.35
CA ASN A 116 -11.33 1.68 -10.19
C ASN A 116 -12.31 1.06 -9.19
N ILE A 117 -12.35 1.65 -8.00
CA ILE A 117 -13.44 1.44 -7.04
C ILE A 117 -14.27 2.71 -7.03
N SER A 118 -15.28 2.77 -7.90
CA SER A 118 -16.17 3.92 -7.96
C SER A 118 -17.00 4.05 -6.67
N PRO A 119 -16.92 5.20 -5.97
CA PRO A 119 -17.74 5.47 -4.79
C PRO A 119 -19.16 5.95 -5.15
N LEU A 120 -19.37 6.41 -6.39
CA LEU A 120 -20.62 7.00 -6.89
C LEU A 120 -21.36 6.00 -7.82
N GLU A 121 -22.62 6.33 -8.15
CA GLU A 121 -23.60 5.51 -8.87
C GLU A 121 -23.01 4.45 -9.83
N ARG A 122 -23.24 3.17 -9.51
CA ARG A 122 -22.75 2.03 -10.30
C ARG A 122 -23.21 2.06 -11.77
N SER A 123 -24.27 2.81 -12.08
CA SER A 123 -24.83 3.00 -13.42
C SER A 123 -23.89 3.73 -14.39
N GLN A 124 -23.00 4.59 -13.89
CA GLN A 124 -22.05 5.37 -14.70
C GLN A 124 -20.59 4.94 -14.49
N ALA A 125 -20.36 3.86 -13.75
CA ALA A 125 -19.01 3.42 -13.41
C ALA A 125 -18.30 2.84 -14.63
N ILE A 126 -17.34 3.59 -15.18
CA ILE A 126 -16.41 3.11 -16.20
C ILE A 126 -15.31 2.31 -15.49
N ALA A 127 -15.11 1.06 -15.91
CA ALA A 127 -14.04 0.17 -15.45
C ALA A 127 -14.06 -0.17 -13.94
N ASN A 128 -15.23 -0.50 -13.39
CA ASN A 128 -15.34 -0.96 -12.01
C ASN A 128 -14.69 -2.34 -11.85
N ILE A 129 -14.04 -2.61 -10.71
CA ILE A 129 -13.40 -3.91 -10.40
C ILE A 129 -14.35 -5.12 -10.51
N GLU A 130 -15.68 -4.92 -10.41
CA GLU A 130 -16.66 -6.00 -10.62
C GLU A 130 -16.87 -6.36 -12.10
N GLN A 131 -16.59 -5.44 -13.00
CA GLN A 131 -16.77 -5.61 -14.46
C GLN A 131 -15.46 -6.00 -15.14
N VAL A 132 -14.32 -5.66 -14.54
CA VAL A 132 -12.98 -5.96 -15.07
C VAL A 132 -12.43 -7.18 -14.34
N PRO A 133 -11.90 -8.19 -15.05
CA PRO A 133 -11.31 -9.37 -14.44
C PRO A 133 -9.92 -9.04 -13.87
N VAL A 134 -9.92 -8.40 -12.70
CA VAL A 134 -8.72 -8.10 -11.90
C VAL A 134 -8.45 -9.29 -10.98
N SER A 135 -7.20 -9.74 -10.91
CA SER A 135 -6.70 -10.61 -9.84
C SER A 135 -5.67 -9.86 -8.99
N ALA A 136 -5.56 -10.23 -7.72
CA ALA A 136 -4.51 -9.69 -6.84
C ALA A 136 -3.67 -10.84 -6.28
N TYR A 137 -2.36 -10.73 -6.41
CA TYR A 137 -1.41 -11.74 -5.97
C TYR A 137 -0.45 -11.17 -4.93
N ILE A 138 -0.38 -11.79 -3.74
CA ILE A 138 0.47 -11.33 -2.64
C ILE A 138 1.81 -12.07 -2.63
N SER A 139 2.88 -11.28 -2.60
CA SER A 139 4.27 -11.76 -2.52
C SER A 139 4.93 -11.31 -1.22
N GLY A 140 5.63 -12.22 -0.54
CA GLY A 140 6.26 -11.94 0.75
C GLY A 140 5.25 -11.74 1.91
N GLY A 141 5.77 -11.44 3.09
CA GLY A 141 4.97 -11.26 4.30
C GLY A 141 4.20 -12.50 4.74
N ILE A 142 3.18 -12.28 5.59
CA ILE A 142 2.35 -13.36 6.15
C ILE A 142 1.50 -14.07 5.09
N LEU A 143 0.99 -13.34 4.10
CA LEU A 143 0.06 -13.84 3.09
C LEU A 143 0.77 -14.23 1.79
N ASN A 144 2.06 -14.55 1.86
CA ASN A 144 2.86 -14.95 0.70
C ASN A 144 2.22 -16.15 -0.01
N GLY A 145 2.05 -16.07 -1.33
CA GLY A 145 1.49 -17.18 -2.11
C GLY A 145 0.00 -17.09 -2.38
N ILE A 146 -0.71 -16.18 -1.72
CA ILE A 146 -2.17 -16.09 -1.82
C ILE A 146 -2.58 -15.26 -3.03
N GLU A 147 -3.54 -15.80 -3.78
CA GLU A 147 -4.21 -15.12 -4.88
C GLU A 147 -5.66 -14.81 -4.50
N TYR A 148 -6.09 -13.58 -4.75
CA TYR A 148 -7.46 -13.13 -4.60
C TYR A 148 -8.12 -12.96 -5.95
N THR A 149 -9.20 -13.70 -6.13
CA THR A 149 -10.09 -13.61 -7.29
C THR A 149 -11.42 -12.94 -6.93
N SER A 150 -11.78 -12.89 -5.63
CA SER A 150 -13.04 -12.30 -5.21
C SER A 150 -12.98 -10.76 -5.21
N PRO A 151 -13.96 -10.07 -5.83
CA PRO A 151 -13.95 -8.61 -5.93
C PRO A 151 -13.89 -7.89 -4.57
N SER A 152 -14.48 -8.46 -3.52
CA SER A 152 -14.47 -7.88 -2.17
C SER A 152 -13.06 -7.83 -1.57
N LEU A 153 -12.29 -8.92 -1.68
CA LEU A 153 -10.91 -9.00 -1.18
C LEU A 153 -9.97 -8.13 -2.00
N ILE A 154 -10.12 -8.11 -3.32
CA ILE A 154 -9.36 -7.24 -4.23
C ILE A 154 -9.60 -5.77 -3.85
N LYS A 155 -10.87 -5.36 -3.68
CA LYS A 155 -11.23 -4.01 -3.27
C LYS A 155 -10.67 -3.63 -1.90
N SER A 156 -10.60 -4.58 -0.97
CA SER A 156 -10.03 -4.33 0.37
C SER A 156 -8.51 -4.17 0.32
N SER A 157 -7.84 -4.97 -0.52
CA SER A 157 -6.39 -4.92 -0.70
C SER A 157 -5.96 -3.67 -1.45
N ALA A 158 -6.68 -3.30 -2.51
CA ALA A 158 -6.42 -2.07 -3.27
C ALA A 158 -6.59 -0.80 -2.42
N ARG A 159 -7.60 -0.75 -1.55
CA ARG A 159 -7.78 0.35 -0.57
C ARG A 159 -6.60 0.47 0.40
N LYS A 160 -5.98 -0.66 0.80
CA LYS A 160 -4.79 -0.63 1.66
C LYS A 160 -3.54 -0.26 0.87
N ALA A 161 -3.37 -0.80 -0.33
CA ALA A 161 -2.24 -0.55 -1.22
C ALA A 161 -2.13 0.94 -1.62
N GLN A 162 -3.23 1.68 -1.61
CA GLN A 162 -3.22 3.14 -1.78
C GLN A 162 -2.35 3.86 -0.73
N PHE A 163 -2.27 3.33 0.48
CA PHE A 163 -1.49 3.89 1.58
C PHE A 163 -0.05 3.41 1.62
N GLY A 164 0.41 2.56 0.71
CA GLY A 164 1.72 1.94 0.85
C GLY A 164 1.64 0.43 0.94
N GLU A 165 2.57 -0.14 1.67
CA GLU A 165 2.62 -1.56 1.96
C GLU A 165 1.46 -2.03 2.85
N LEU A 166 1.07 -3.30 2.69
CA LEU A 166 -0.08 -3.85 3.40
C LEU A 166 0.33 -4.29 4.81
N LEU A 167 -0.22 -3.64 5.83
CA LEU A 167 0.12 -3.92 7.23
C LEU A 167 -1.09 -4.46 8.02
N VAL A 168 -0.79 -5.25 9.06
CA VAL A 168 -1.74 -5.62 10.11
C VAL A 168 -1.60 -4.64 11.26
N LEU A 169 -2.70 -3.96 11.59
CA LEU A 169 -2.76 -2.98 12.67
C LEU A 169 -3.70 -3.49 13.77
N ARG A 170 -3.19 -3.54 15.00
CA ARG A 170 -3.97 -3.86 16.20
C ARG A 170 -4.50 -2.57 16.82
N LYS A 171 -5.81 -2.38 16.70
CA LYS A 171 -6.50 -1.17 17.16
C LYS A 171 -6.91 -1.19 18.63
N ALA A 172 -7.34 -2.35 19.13
CA ALA A 172 -7.92 -2.49 20.47
C ALA A 172 -6.95 -2.13 21.60
N THR A 173 -5.65 -2.42 21.44
CA THR A 173 -4.65 -2.18 22.49
C THR A 173 -4.40 -0.69 22.73
N CYS A 174 -4.52 0.15 21.69
CA CYS A 174 -4.18 1.57 21.76
C CYS A 174 -5.40 2.49 21.82
N GLY A 175 -6.63 1.94 21.79
CA GLY A 175 -7.85 2.74 21.66
C GLY A 175 -7.85 3.59 20.39
N SER A 176 -7.35 3.03 19.28
CA SER A 176 -7.08 3.78 18.07
C SER A 176 -8.37 4.07 17.27
N ASP A 177 -8.54 5.29 16.79
CA ASP A 177 -9.74 5.75 16.09
C ASP A 177 -9.67 5.62 14.55
N GLY A 178 -8.52 5.26 14.01
CA GLY A 178 -8.30 5.05 12.57
C GLY A 178 -7.96 6.33 11.80
N VAL A 179 -7.69 7.45 12.48
CA VAL A 179 -7.31 8.72 11.85
C VAL A 179 -5.80 8.94 11.95
N PHE A 180 -5.14 9.27 10.84
CA PHE A 180 -3.69 9.50 10.83
C PHE A 180 -3.27 10.65 11.76
N ARG A 181 -2.03 10.55 12.24
CA ARG A 181 -1.40 11.47 13.19
C ARG A 181 0.01 11.77 12.73
N THR A 182 0.54 12.92 13.13
CA THR A 182 1.90 13.28 12.79
C THR A 182 2.91 12.64 13.75
N SER A 183 4.15 12.51 13.30
CA SER A 183 5.27 12.00 14.11
C SER A 183 5.96 13.14 14.87
N PRO A 184 6.90 12.85 15.80
CA PRO A 184 7.70 13.88 16.48
C PRO A 184 8.55 14.76 15.55
N ARG A 185 8.64 14.43 14.26
CA ARG A 185 9.27 15.30 13.25
C ARG A 185 8.34 16.42 12.78
N GLY A 186 7.03 16.17 12.77
CA GLY A 186 6.04 17.14 12.32
C GLY A 186 5.57 18.07 13.44
N TRP A 187 5.61 17.59 14.69
CA TRP A 187 5.52 18.42 15.89
C TRP A 187 6.77 19.28 16.06
#